data_AF-A0A0G2ALR2-F1
#
_entry.id   AF-A0A0G2ALR2-F1
#
_cell.length_a   1.000
_cell.length_b   1.000
_cell.length_c   1.000
_cell.angle_alpha   90.00
_cell.angle_beta   90.00
_cell.angle_gamma   90.00
#
_symmetry.space_group_name_H-M   'P 1'
#
loop_
_entity.id
_entity.type
_entity.pdbx_description
1 polymer ?
#
loop_
_entity_poly.entity_id
_entity_poly.type
_entity_poly.pdbx_seq_one_letter_code
_entity_poly.pdbx_strand_id
1 'polypeptide(L)' 'MADEPHAGSPWEIVLFVAGILLVLAILWYRNGGPEKADLRGLFLAPPAPIGNGSAYGPQVGTTTTLR' A
#
# COMPACT_ATOMS: atom_id res chain seq x y z
N MET A 1 40.27 -9.76 25.61
CA MET A 1 38.99 -10.35 26.06
C MET A 1 38.12 -10.42 24.82
N ALA A 2 37.73 -11.62 24.40
CA ALA A 2 36.86 -11.77 23.24
C ALA A 2 35.45 -11.44 23.72
N ASP A 3 34.92 -10.29 23.29
CA ASP A 3 33.50 -10.01 23.46
C ASP A 3 32.75 -11.07 22.65
N GLU A 4 32.14 -12.02 23.35
CA GLU A 4 31.31 -13.02 22.73
C GLU A 4 30.12 -12.31 22.08
N PRO A 5 29.77 -12.62 20.82
CA PRO A 5 28.61 -12.02 20.19
C PRO A 5 27.37 -12.59 20.88
N HIS A 6 26.89 -11.90 21.91
CA HIS A 6 25.59 -12.17 22.48
C HIS A 6 24.54 -11.87 21.41
N ALA A 7 24.10 -12.92 20.71
CA ALA A 7 22.90 -12.86 19.89
C ALA A 7 21.77 -12.41 20.82
N GLY A 8 21.34 -11.16 20.65
CA GLY A 8 20.34 -10.53 21.52
C GLY A 8 19.10 -11.40 21.64
N SER A 9 18.44 -11.35 22.80
CA SER A 9 17.26 -12.18 23.06
C SER A 9 16.21 -11.98 21.94
N PRO A 10 15.37 -12.98 21.61
CA PRO A 10 14.35 -12.83 20.58
C PRO A 10 13.46 -11.59 20.77
N TRP A 11 13.25 -11.18 22.03
CA TRP A 11 12.52 -9.98 22.39
C TRP A 11 13.23 -8.68 21.99
N GLU A 12 14.55 -8.60 22.16
CA GLU A 12 15.35 -7.45 21.72
C GLU A 12 15.28 -7.26 20.20
N ILE A 13 15.28 -8.35 19.44
CA ILE A 13 15.13 -8.30 17.98
C ILE A 13 13.75 -7.75 17.61
N VAL A 14 12.68 -8.22 18.27
CA VAL A 14 11.31 -7.72 18.04
C VAL A 14 11.22 -6.22 18.35
N LEU A 15 11.77 -5.78 19.47
CA LEU A 15 11.77 -4.36 19.85
C LEU A 15 12.58 -3.51 18.88
N PHE A 16 13.72 -4.01 18.41
CA PHE A 16 14.54 -3.33 17.41
C PHE A 16 13.79 -3.15 16.09
N VAL A 17 13.16 -4.22 15.56
CA VAL A 17 12.36 -4.15 14.34
C VAL A 17 11.15 -3.24 14.52
N ALA A 18 10.45 -3.34 15.66
CA ALA A 18 9.32 -2.46 15.97
C ALA A 18 9.73 -0.98 16.01
N GLY A 19 10.90 -0.66 16.59
CA GLY A 19 11.47 0.68 16.59
C GLY A 19 11.72 1.22 15.18
N ILE A 20 12.30 0.40 14.30
CA ILE A 20 12.49 0.77 12.88
C ILE A 20 11.16 1.04 12.19
N LEU A 21 10.18 0.15 12.36
CA LEU A 21 8.85 0.29 11.76
C LEU A 21 8.14 1.54 12.27
N LEU A 22 8.29 1.88 13.55
CA LEU A 22 7.72 3.10 14.13
C LEU A 22 8.29 4.36 13.47
N VAL A 23 9.62 4.43 13.32
CA VAL A 23 10.27 5.57 12.66
C VAL A 23 9.82 5.70 11.21
N LEU A 24 9.78 4.58 10.48
CA LEU A 24 9.29 4.56 9.10
C LEU A 24 7.83 4.99 8.99
N ALA A 25 6.96 4.54 9.90
CA ALA A 25 5.56 4.92 9.94
C ALA A 25 5.39 6.44 10.19
N ILE A 26 6.19 7.01 11.10
CA ILE A 26 6.18 8.45 11.36
C ILE A 26 6.64 9.24 10.11
N LEU A 27 7.74 8.82 9.49
CA LEU A 27 8.24 9.47 8.27
C LEU A 27 7.24 9.36 7.12
N TRP A 28 6.62 8.21 6.95
CA TRP A 28 5.59 7.97 5.96
C TRP A 28 4.37 8.88 6.19
N TYR A 29 3.90 8.97 7.43
CA TYR A 29 2.79 9.85 7.79
C TYR A 29 3.11 11.32 7.50
N ARG A 30 4.30 11.80 7.89
CA ARG A 30 4.71 13.21 7.66
C ARG A 30 4.89 13.56 6.18
N ASN A 31 5.16 12.59 5.31
CA ASN A 31 5.34 12.79 3.87
C ASN A 31 4.03 12.73 3.06
N GLY A 32 2.88 12.71 3.74
CA GLY A 32 1.57 12.56 3.12
C GLY A 32 1.32 11.14 2.60
N GLY A 33 1.82 10.15 3.35
CA GLY A 33 1.64 8.74 3.05
C GLY A 33 0.17 8.35 2.92
N PRO A 34 -0.70 8.66 3.90
CA PRO A 34 -2.12 8.30 3.84
C PRO A 34 -2.86 8.84 2.61
N GLU A 35 -2.54 10.06 2.18
CA GLU A 35 -3.19 10.72 1.04
C GLU A 35 -2.73 10.14 -0.30
N LYS A 36 -1.49 9.64 -0.35
CA LYS A 36 -0.88 9.02 -1.55
C LYS A 36 -1.00 7.50 -1.56
N ALA A 37 -1.47 6.92 -0.47
CA ALA A 37 -1.70 5.49 -0.35
C ALA A 37 -2.93 5.13 -1.16
N ASP A 38 -2.73 4.80 -2.43
CA ASP A 38 -3.79 4.25 -3.26
C ASP A 38 -4.07 2.80 -2.86
N LEU A 39 -4.83 2.64 -1.78
CA LEU A 39 -5.32 1.34 -1.31
C LEU A 39 -6.38 0.75 -2.26
N ARG A 40 -6.90 1.55 -3.20
CA ARG A 40 -7.89 1.14 -4.19
C ARG A 40 -7.21 0.63 -5.46
N GLY A 41 -6.11 1.23 -5.90
CA GLY A 41 -5.38 0.83 -7.11
C GLY A 41 -4.76 -0.58 -7.06
N LEU A 42 -4.39 -1.09 -5.87
CA LEU A 42 -3.76 -2.40 -5.74
C LEU A 42 -4.74 -3.59 -5.88
N PHE A 43 -6.03 -3.38 -5.57
CA PHE A 43 -7.05 -4.45 -5.56
C PHE A 43 -8.33 -4.14 -6.35
N LEU A 44 -8.55 -2.88 -6.75
CA LEU A 44 -9.76 -2.41 -7.45
C LEU A 44 -9.45 -1.74 -8.79
N ALA A 45 -8.21 -1.78 -9.28
CA ALA A 45 -7.94 -1.45 -10.67
C ALA A 45 -8.16 -2.73 -11.50
N PRO A 46 -9.37 -2.97 -12.06
CA PRO A 46 -9.51 -4.02 -13.05
C PRO A 46 -8.45 -3.79 -14.12
N PRO A 47 -7.80 -4.85 -14.63
CA PRO A 47 -6.86 -4.71 -15.73
C PRO A 47 -7.53 -3.91 -16.86
N ALA A 48 -6.77 -3.01 -17.48
CA ALA A 48 -7.28 -2.19 -18.56
C ALA A 48 -8.04 -3.08 -19.57
N PRO A 49 -9.24 -2.69 -20.02
CA PRO A 49 -10.05 -3.50 -20.91
C PRO A 49 -9.21 -3.98 -22.09
N ILE A 50 -9.17 -5.29 -22.32
CA ILE A 50 -8.55 -5.83 -23.53
C ILE A 50 -9.56 -5.56 -24.66
N GLY A 51 -9.41 -4.43 -25.35
CA GLY A 51 -10.29 -3.99 -26.43
C GLY A 51 -11.08 -2.71 -26.13
N ASN A 52 -12.03 -2.40 -27.01
CA ASN A 52 -12.81 -1.15 -27.02
C ASN A 52 -13.89 -1.02 -25.91
N GLY A 53 -13.80 -1.81 -24.84
CA GLY A 53 -14.75 -1.77 -23.72
C GLY A 53 -16.15 -2.35 -24.03
N SER A 54 -16.38 -2.91 -25.23
CA SER A 54 -17.68 -3.48 -25.62
C SER A 54 -18.13 -4.69 -24.80
N ALA A 55 -17.20 -5.37 -24.11
CA ALA A 55 -17.49 -6.55 -23.31
C ALA A 55 -18.10 -6.25 -21.93
N TYR A 56 -18.08 -5.00 -21.45
CA TYR A 56 -18.47 -4.65 -20.08
C TYR A 56 -19.93 -4.20 -19.92
N GLY A 57 -20.74 -4.30 -20.98
CA GLY A 57 -22.15 -3.93 -20.95
C GLY A 57 -22.38 -2.42 -20.73
N PRO A 58 -23.63 -1.96 -20.80
CA PRO A 58 -23.94 -0.54 -20.59
C PRO A 58 -23.58 -0.11 -19.16
N GLN A 59 -22.74 0.92 -19.05
CA GLN A 59 -22.40 1.53 -17.77
C GLN A 59 -23.65 2.18 -17.17
N VAL A 60 -24.10 1.66 -16.03
CA VAL A 60 -25.23 2.24 -15.29
C VAL A 60 -24.77 3.57 -14.69
N GLY A 61 -25.22 4.68 -15.28
CA GLY A 61 -24.90 6.04 -14.83
C GLY A 61 -24.48 7.01 -15.94
N THR A 62 -24.18 6.53 -17.15
CA THR A 62 -23.92 7.41 -18.29
C THR A 62 -25.25 7.88 -18.86
N THR A 63 -25.77 8.98 -18.32
CA THR A 63 -26.91 9.69 -18.93
C THR A 63 -26.53 10.00 -20.38
N THR A 64 -27.15 9.29 -21.31
CA THR A 64 -27.13 9.62 -22.73
C THR A 64 -27.71 11.02 -22.87
N THR A 65 -26.84 12.02 -23.01
CA THR A 65 -27.26 13.31 -23.53
C THR A 65 -27.42 13.10 -25.04
N LEU A 66 -28.63 12.73 -25.44
CA LEU A 66 -29.05 12.81 -26.84
C LEU A 66 -29.00 14.28 -27.25
N ARG A 67 -28.25 14.59 -28.31
CA ARG A 67 -28.33 15.87 -29.01
C ARG A 67 -28.61 15.59 -30.47
#